data_AF-A0A5C7QV87-F1
#
_entry.id   AF-A0A5C7QV87-F1
#
_cell.length_a   1.000
_cell.length_b   1.000
_cell.length_c   1.000
_cell.angle_alpha   90.00
_cell.angle_beta   90.00
_cell.angle_gamma   90.00
#
_symmetry.space_group_name_H-M   'P 1'
#
loop_
_entity.id
_entity.type
_entity.pdbx_description
1 polymer ?
#
loop_
_entity_poly.entity_id
_entity_poly.type
_entity_poly.pdbx_seq_one_letter_code
_entity_poly.pdbx_strand_id
1 'polypeptide(L)'
;MSTLSRADFLQEMAHKSLSLERARREPRLSSLNWASLDLNRNGIISGSEFTYLYTALDRVDVNGSSLSLDLGSPTAPTPVGKMVAAIRELVTTAPVSNTPVHLSDTALAKAFPRGITGSLGRGSTGTGVVAVQYTLGRLGYLQALCDGSFGQMTEQALLNFQTARGLAATGSVDATVLKALDTAVMALDLRSPA
;
A
#
# COMPACT_ATOMS: atom_id res chain seq x y z
N MET A 1 -9.13 23.44 -16.96
CA MET A 1 -9.45 22.07 -16.56
C MET A 1 -8.29 21.56 -15.73
N SER A 2 -8.58 20.94 -14.60
CA SER A 2 -7.58 20.48 -13.64
C SER A 2 -7.42 18.98 -13.81
N THR A 3 -6.21 18.52 -14.12
CA THR A 3 -5.89 17.10 -14.19
C THR A 3 -5.16 16.64 -12.94
N LEU A 4 -5.29 15.35 -12.60
CA LEU A 4 -4.59 14.75 -11.46
C LEU A 4 -3.85 13.49 -11.89
N SER A 5 -2.53 13.55 -11.86
CA SER A 5 -1.69 12.41 -12.17
C SER A 5 -1.76 11.36 -11.05
N ARG A 6 -1.45 10.10 -11.40
CA ARG A 6 -1.34 9.02 -10.40
C ARG A 6 -0.32 9.34 -9.32
N ALA A 7 0.83 9.89 -9.70
CA ALA A 7 1.91 10.23 -8.76
C ALA A 7 1.45 11.28 -7.74
N ASP A 8 0.81 12.35 -8.22
CA ASP A 8 0.33 13.43 -7.36
C ASP A 8 -0.77 12.94 -6.40
N PHE A 9 -1.71 12.12 -6.91
CA PHE A 9 -2.74 11.51 -6.07
C PHE A 9 -2.12 10.63 -4.96
N LEU A 10 -1.17 9.76 -5.30
CA LEU A 10 -0.52 8.89 -4.33
C LEU A 10 0.30 9.67 -3.30
N GLN A 11 0.98 10.74 -3.74
CA GLN A 11 1.69 11.64 -2.82
C GLN A 11 0.72 12.33 -1.86
N GLU A 12 -0.44 12.78 -2.34
CA GLU A 12 -1.46 13.39 -1.50
C GLU A 12 -2.03 12.41 -0.45
N MET A 13 -2.12 11.12 -0.81
CA MET A 13 -2.68 10.08 0.05
C MET A 13 -1.65 9.33 0.91
N ALA A 14 -0.35 9.62 0.75
CA ALA A 14 0.75 8.84 1.33
C ALA A 14 0.70 8.67 2.86
N HIS A 15 0.06 9.60 3.58
CA HIS A 15 -0.07 9.57 5.05
C HIS A 15 -1.54 9.56 5.51
N LYS A 16 -2.43 9.22 4.59
CA LYS A 16 -3.86 9.25 4.82
C LYS A 16 -4.42 7.84 4.84
N SER A 17 -5.61 7.71 5.39
CA SER A 17 -6.37 6.48 5.43
C SER A 17 -7.82 6.78 5.10
N LEU A 18 -8.46 5.95 4.29
CA LEU A 18 -9.88 6.04 4.00
C LEU A 18 -10.62 4.85 4.61
N SER A 19 -11.47 5.11 5.60
CA SER A 19 -12.33 4.07 6.18
C SER A 19 -13.40 3.61 5.19
N LEU A 20 -13.51 2.30 4.96
CA LEU A 20 -14.53 1.72 4.08
C LEU A 20 -15.95 2.00 4.56
N GLU A 21 -16.18 2.03 5.88
CA GLU A 21 -17.49 2.36 6.46
C GLU A 21 -17.95 3.76 6.04
N ARG A 22 -17.03 4.74 6.07
CA ARG A 22 -17.33 6.11 5.64
C ARG A 22 -17.49 6.19 4.13
N ALA A 23 -16.61 5.53 3.38
CA ALA A 23 -16.61 5.54 1.93
C ALA A 23 -17.89 4.91 1.33
N ARG A 24 -18.42 3.85 1.94
CA ARG A 24 -19.68 3.20 1.52
C ARG A 24 -20.92 4.05 1.76
N ARG A 25 -20.87 4.99 2.71
CA ARG A 25 -21.98 5.90 3.02
C ARG A 25 -22.02 7.13 2.11
N GLU A 26 -20.97 7.36 1.32
CA GLU A 26 -20.86 8.51 0.44
C GLU A 26 -21.52 8.23 -0.93
N PRO A 27 -22.64 8.91 -1.26
CA PRO A 27 -23.38 8.64 -2.50
C PRO A 27 -22.55 8.86 -3.76
N ARG A 28 -21.63 9.83 -3.75
CA ARG A 28 -20.74 10.13 -4.89
C ARG A 28 -19.84 8.95 -5.26
N LEU A 29 -19.59 8.01 -4.35
CA LEU A 29 -18.67 6.89 -4.54
C LEU A 29 -19.37 5.53 -4.67
N SER A 30 -20.69 5.53 -4.84
CA SER A 30 -21.53 4.32 -4.92
C SER A 30 -21.19 3.39 -6.10
N SER A 31 -20.53 3.91 -7.14
CA SER A 31 -20.08 3.12 -8.30
C SER A 31 -18.83 2.29 -8.05
N LEU A 32 -18.08 2.55 -6.96
CA LEU A 32 -16.84 1.85 -6.66
C LEU A 32 -17.10 0.54 -5.92
N ASN A 33 -16.42 -0.53 -6.35
CA ASN A 33 -16.43 -1.80 -5.63
C ASN A 33 -15.40 -1.81 -4.50
N TRP A 34 -15.79 -1.29 -3.33
CA TRP A 34 -14.94 -1.18 -2.15
C TRP A 34 -14.37 -2.51 -1.65
N ALA A 35 -15.12 -3.60 -1.78
CA ALA A 35 -14.65 -4.93 -1.34
C ALA A 35 -13.47 -5.45 -2.19
N SER A 36 -13.34 -4.97 -3.43
CA SER A 36 -12.20 -5.28 -4.30
C SER A 36 -11.00 -4.36 -4.10
N LEU A 37 -11.19 -3.23 -3.40
CA LEU A 37 -10.16 -2.22 -3.18
C LEU A 37 -9.44 -2.40 -1.84
N ASP A 38 -10.12 -2.95 -0.83
CA ASP A 38 -9.54 -3.37 0.45
C ASP A 38 -8.89 -4.75 0.29
N LEU A 39 -7.65 -4.74 -0.20
CA LEU A 39 -6.92 -5.93 -0.64
C LEU A 39 -6.48 -6.79 0.55
N ASN A 40 -6.22 -6.16 1.68
CA ASN A 40 -5.81 -6.84 2.91
C ASN A 40 -6.98 -7.07 3.90
N ARG A 41 -8.20 -6.66 3.54
CA ARG A 41 -9.45 -6.83 4.31
C ARG A 41 -9.41 -6.21 5.71
N ASN A 42 -8.72 -5.08 5.86
CA ASN A 42 -8.59 -4.40 7.15
C ASN A 42 -9.67 -3.31 7.36
N GLY A 43 -10.55 -3.09 6.38
CA GLY A 43 -11.61 -2.07 6.43
C GLY A 43 -11.14 -0.64 6.15
N ILE A 44 -9.91 -0.45 5.69
CA ILE A 44 -9.27 0.85 5.46
C ILE A 44 -8.44 0.81 4.17
N ILE A 45 -8.67 1.72 3.23
CA ILE A 45 -7.74 1.94 2.12
C ILE A 45 -6.56 2.76 2.60
N SER A 46 -5.35 2.22 2.47
CA SER A 46 -4.11 2.90 2.82
C SER A 46 -2.93 2.47 1.96
N GLY A 47 -1.85 3.26 1.97
CA GLY A 47 -0.59 2.90 1.28
C GLY A 47 -0.80 2.49 -0.18
N SER A 48 -0.43 1.24 -0.51
CA SER A 48 -0.54 0.71 -1.87
C SER A 48 -1.98 0.55 -2.38
N GLU A 49 -2.98 0.44 -1.50
CA GLU A 49 -4.39 0.30 -1.90
C GLU A 49 -4.92 1.57 -2.59
N PHE A 50 -4.32 2.74 -2.31
CA PHE A 50 -4.61 3.97 -3.05
C PHE A 50 -4.24 3.89 -4.52
N THR A 51 -3.28 3.03 -4.90
CA THR A 51 -3.00 2.76 -6.32
C THR A 51 -4.21 2.15 -6.99
N TYR A 52 -4.82 1.15 -6.37
CA TYR A 52 -5.96 0.44 -6.91
C TYR A 52 -7.21 1.31 -6.90
N LEU A 53 -7.37 2.16 -5.88
CA LEU A 53 -8.40 3.19 -5.87
C LEU A 53 -8.24 4.15 -7.05
N TYR A 54 -7.03 4.63 -7.32
CA TYR A 54 -6.77 5.48 -8.49
C TYR A 54 -7.14 4.76 -9.80
N THR A 55 -6.72 3.51 -9.97
CA THR A 55 -7.08 2.71 -11.16
C THR A 55 -8.59 2.52 -11.28
N ALA A 56 -9.32 2.37 -10.17
CA ALA A 56 -10.78 2.29 -10.20
C ALA A 56 -11.44 3.61 -10.59
N LEU A 57 -10.89 4.75 -10.15
CA LEU A 57 -11.34 6.08 -10.58
C LEU A 57 -11.06 6.33 -12.07
N ASP A 58 -9.89 5.94 -12.56
CA ASP A 58 -9.49 6.08 -13.96
C ASP A 58 -10.42 5.31 -14.90
N ARG A 59 -10.93 4.15 -14.49
CA ARG A 59 -11.95 3.40 -15.25
C ARG A 59 -13.31 4.11 -15.34
N VAL A 60 -13.61 5.02 -14.41
CA VAL A 60 -14.84 5.81 -14.41
C VAL A 60 -14.64 7.13 -15.19
N ASP A 61 -13.40 7.55 -15.40
CA ASP A 61 -13.07 8.72 -16.20
C ASP A 61 -13.20 8.39 -17.70
N VAL A 62 -14.15 9.05 -18.37
CA VAL A 62 -14.50 8.77 -19.78
C VAL A 62 -13.81 9.75 -20.73
N ASN A 63 -13.17 10.79 -20.19
CA ASN A 63 -12.64 11.94 -20.92
C ASN A 63 -11.16 12.23 -20.63
N GLY A 64 -10.50 11.41 -19.81
CA GLY A 64 -9.08 11.51 -19.47
C GLY A 64 -8.14 10.79 -20.43
N SER A 65 -6.85 10.87 -20.12
CA SER A 65 -5.82 9.97 -20.65
C SER A 65 -5.57 8.88 -19.60
N SER A 66 -5.15 7.67 -19.98
CA SER A 66 -4.86 6.57 -19.03
C SER A 66 -3.72 6.83 -18.02
N LEU A 67 -3.23 8.07 -17.93
CA LEU A 67 -2.17 8.54 -17.04
C LEU A 67 -2.63 9.67 -16.09
N SER A 68 -3.83 10.24 -16.29
CA SER A 68 -4.34 11.36 -15.50
C SER A 68 -5.87 11.44 -15.50
N LEU A 69 -6.43 11.74 -14.33
CA LEU A 69 -7.87 11.98 -14.16
C LEU A 69 -8.21 13.42 -14.54
N ASP A 70 -9.23 13.65 -15.36
CA ASP A 70 -9.78 14.99 -15.59
C ASP A 70 -10.79 15.35 -14.49
N LEU A 71 -10.42 16.27 -13.60
CA LEU A 71 -11.29 16.72 -12.50
C LEU A 71 -12.31 17.79 -12.94
N GLY A 72 -12.19 18.32 -14.16
CA GLY A 72 -13.01 19.43 -14.64
C GLY A 72 -12.56 20.79 -14.08
N SER A 73 -13.51 21.63 -13.66
CA SER A 73 -13.24 22.93 -13.04
C SER A 73 -13.88 23.03 -11.64
N PRO A 74 -13.46 23.98 -10.79
CA PRO A 74 -14.05 24.17 -9.47
C PRO A 74 -15.57 24.44 -9.50
N THR A 75 -16.07 25.06 -10.57
CA THR A 75 -17.50 25.39 -10.73
C THR A 75 -18.28 24.37 -11.57
N ALA A 76 -17.58 23.48 -12.27
CA ALA A 76 -18.16 22.40 -13.07
C ALA A 76 -17.27 21.15 -13.02
N PRO A 77 -17.28 20.41 -11.90
CA PRO A 77 -16.47 19.20 -11.76
C PRO A 77 -17.05 18.04 -12.56
N THR A 78 -16.18 17.23 -13.15
CA THR A 78 -16.53 15.96 -13.80
C THR A 78 -17.07 14.95 -12.78
N PRO A 79 -17.71 13.84 -13.22
CA PRO A 79 -18.09 12.75 -12.32
C PRO A 79 -16.90 12.25 -11.48
N VAL A 80 -15.75 11.99 -12.10
CA VAL A 80 -14.54 11.57 -11.39
C VAL A 80 -13.98 12.68 -10.49
N GLY A 81 -14.08 13.95 -10.91
CA GLY A 81 -13.72 15.11 -10.08
C GLY A 81 -14.52 15.18 -8.79
N LYS A 82 -15.83 14.91 -8.84
CA LYS A 82 -16.70 14.82 -7.65
C LYS A 82 -16.30 13.65 -6.75
N MET A 83 -15.90 12.52 -7.32
CA MET A 83 -15.43 11.35 -6.55
C MET A 83 -14.11 11.65 -5.83
N VAL A 84 -13.14 12.24 -6.53
CA VAL A 84 -11.85 12.64 -5.94
C VAL A 84 -12.06 13.65 -4.81
N ALA A 85 -12.94 14.64 -5.00
CA ALA A 85 -13.30 15.59 -3.95
C ALA A 85 -13.90 14.87 -2.72
N ALA A 86 -14.83 13.94 -2.94
CA ALA A 86 -15.41 13.13 -1.87
C ALA A 86 -14.35 12.32 -1.10
N ILE A 87 -13.42 11.68 -1.81
CA ILE A 87 -12.31 10.94 -1.20
C ILE A 87 -11.47 11.87 -0.33
N ARG A 88 -11.11 13.06 -0.83
CA ARG A 88 -10.33 14.07 -0.09
C ARG A 88 -11.02 14.55 1.19
N GLU A 89 -12.34 14.63 1.20
CA GLU A 89 -13.14 14.98 2.38
C GLU A 89 -13.22 13.84 3.41
N LEU A 90 -13.15 12.59 2.96
CA LEU A 90 -13.31 11.40 3.81
C LEU A 90 -12.00 10.85 4.35
N VAL A 91 -10.89 11.10 3.66
CA VAL A 91 -9.56 10.66 4.11
C VAL A 91 -9.19 11.40 5.39
N THR A 92 -8.80 10.62 6.39
CA THR A 92 -8.22 11.16 7.61
C THR A 92 -6.71 11.03 7.52
N THR A 93 -5.97 11.96 8.12
CA THR A 93 -4.58 11.68 8.44
C THR A 93 -4.56 10.44 9.33
N ALA A 94 -3.80 9.42 8.93
CA ALA A 94 -3.70 8.22 9.75
C ALA A 94 -3.13 8.65 11.12
N PRO A 95 -3.71 8.21 12.26
CA PRO A 95 -3.11 8.49 13.55
C PRO A 95 -1.69 7.91 13.51
N VAL A 96 -0.69 8.76 13.64
CA VAL A 96 0.68 8.31 13.90
C VAL A 96 0.63 7.59 15.24
N SER A 97 0.51 6.26 15.19
CA SER A 97 0.53 5.46 16.40
C SER A 97 1.91 5.64 17.01
N ASN A 98 2.00 6.46 18.05
CA ASN A 98 3.24 6.70 18.81
C ASN A 98 3.68 5.46 19.61
N THR A 99 2.93 4.36 19.52
CA THR A 99 3.31 3.07 20.08
C THR A 99 4.29 2.38 19.12
N PRO A 100 5.50 2.01 19.57
CA PRO A 100 6.40 1.19 18.77
C PRO A 100 5.67 -0.08 18.31
N VAL A 101 5.75 -0.40 17.02
CA VAL A 101 5.27 -1.70 16.55
C VAL A 101 6.24 -2.74 17.10
N HIS A 102 5.74 -3.67 17.91
CA HIS A 102 6.56 -4.73 18.46
C HIS A 102 6.77 -5.82 17.40
N LEU A 103 7.77 -5.60 16.55
CA LEU A 103 8.31 -6.60 15.64
C LEU A 103 9.32 -7.45 16.41
N SER A 104 9.26 -8.75 16.22
CA SER A 104 10.09 -9.69 16.97
C SER A 104 11.43 -9.95 16.28
N ASP A 105 11.46 -9.83 14.95
CA ASP A 105 12.69 -9.86 14.17
C ASP A 105 13.50 -8.57 14.37
N THR A 106 14.78 -8.71 14.72
CA THR A 106 15.63 -7.56 15.05
C THR A 106 15.91 -6.66 13.83
N ALA A 107 16.04 -7.23 12.62
CA ALA A 107 16.32 -6.44 11.43
C ALA A 107 15.09 -5.60 11.04
N LEU A 108 13.91 -6.21 11.07
CA LEU A 108 12.65 -5.51 10.83
C LEU A 108 12.35 -4.49 11.94
N ALA A 109 12.53 -4.82 13.21
CA ALA A 109 12.31 -3.90 14.33
C ALA A 109 13.21 -2.65 14.25
N LYS A 110 14.49 -2.84 13.89
CA LYS A 110 15.44 -1.73 13.72
C LYS A 110 15.09 -0.85 12.52
N ALA A 111 14.63 -1.43 11.43
CA ALA A 111 14.28 -0.70 10.22
C ALA A 111 12.91 0.01 10.31
N PHE A 112 11.97 -0.56 11.08
CA PHE A 112 10.60 -0.08 11.22
C PHE A 112 10.21 0.10 12.70
N PRO A 113 10.92 0.94 13.48
CA PRO A 113 10.68 1.09 14.92
C PRO A 113 9.28 1.60 15.27
N ARG A 114 8.58 2.20 14.30
CA ARG A 114 7.20 2.69 14.42
C ARG A 114 6.25 2.02 13.42
N GLY A 115 6.66 0.90 12.85
CA GLY A 115 5.99 0.29 11.70
C GLY A 115 6.23 1.04 10.41
N ILE A 116 5.38 0.78 9.42
CA ILE A 116 5.42 1.39 8.09
C ILE A 116 4.18 2.27 7.90
N THR A 117 4.38 3.54 7.55
CA THR A 117 3.30 4.54 7.39
C THR A 117 2.77 4.67 5.96
N GLY A 118 3.42 3.99 5.02
CA GLY A 118 3.02 3.90 3.61
C GLY A 118 3.28 2.48 3.09
N SER A 119 3.88 2.38 1.91
CA SER A 119 4.34 1.08 1.38
C SER A 119 5.70 1.18 0.72
N LEU A 120 6.50 0.13 0.85
CA LEU A 120 7.70 -0.07 0.02
C LEU A 120 7.33 -0.91 -1.19
N GLY A 121 7.81 -0.56 -2.37
CA GLY A 121 7.57 -1.32 -3.60
C GLY A 121 8.62 -0.98 -4.64
N ARG A 122 8.41 -1.38 -5.89
CA ARG A 122 9.37 -1.12 -6.97
C ARG A 122 9.82 0.35 -7.00
N GLY A 123 11.13 0.59 -6.98
CA GLY A 123 11.73 1.92 -6.96
C GLY A 123 11.93 2.54 -5.57
N SER A 124 11.38 1.94 -4.50
CA SER A 124 11.76 2.30 -3.13
C SER A 124 13.23 1.97 -2.86
N THR A 125 13.90 2.76 -2.02
CA THR A 125 15.30 2.53 -1.63
C THR A 125 15.54 2.75 -0.13
N GLY A 126 16.65 2.23 0.38
CA GLY A 126 17.15 2.52 1.74
C GLY A 126 17.11 1.33 2.71
N THR A 127 17.33 1.60 3.99
CA THR A 127 17.51 0.56 5.03
C THR A 127 16.28 -0.31 5.26
N GLY A 128 15.07 0.25 5.09
CA GLY A 128 13.82 -0.50 5.12
C GLY A 128 13.75 -1.57 4.02
N VAL A 129 14.24 -1.25 2.83
CA VAL A 129 14.32 -2.20 1.71
C VAL A 129 15.34 -3.30 2.00
N VAL A 130 16.52 -2.94 2.53
CA VAL A 130 17.54 -3.93 2.94
C VAL A 130 16.97 -4.92 3.94
N ALA A 131 16.24 -4.44 4.96
CA ALA A 131 15.64 -5.31 5.97
C ALA A 131 14.60 -6.27 5.36
N VAL A 132 13.73 -5.77 4.47
CA VAL A 132 12.76 -6.61 3.75
C VAL A 132 13.48 -7.65 2.87
N GLN A 133 14.48 -7.25 2.09
CA GLN A 133 15.26 -8.15 1.23
C GLN A 133 15.94 -9.25 2.07
N TYR A 134 16.55 -8.87 3.19
CA TYR A 134 17.21 -9.81 4.10
C TYR A 134 16.22 -10.83 4.67
N THR A 135 15.05 -10.37 5.13
CA THR A 135 14.00 -11.28 5.65
C THR A 135 13.46 -12.20 4.55
N LEU A 136 13.19 -11.68 3.35
CA LEU A 136 12.78 -12.51 2.21
C LEU A 136 13.84 -13.56 1.85
N GLY A 137 15.13 -13.21 1.95
CA GLY A 137 16.25 -14.13 1.74
C GLY A 137 16.30 -15.24 2.79
N ARG A 138 16.15 -14.89 4.07
CA ARG A 138 16.06 -15.89 5.17
C ARG A 138 14.89 -16.85 4.99
N LEU A 139 13.78 -16.36 4.47
CA LEU A 139 12.60 -17.16 4.18
C LEU A 139 12.71 -17.96 2.87
N GLY A 140 13.81 -17.82 2.12
CA GLY A 140 14.08 -18.54 0.88
C GLY A 140 13.41 -17.96 -0.37
N TYR A 141 12.80 -16.78 -0.30
CA TYR A 141 12.11 -16.15 -1.44
C TYR A 141 13.03 -15.29 -2.31
N LEU A 142 14.12 -14.76 -1.75
CA LEU A 142 15.05 -13.88 -2.47
C LEU A 142 16.48 -14.46 -2.46
N GLN A 143 17.06 -14.61 -3.65
CA GLN A 143 18.44 -15.10 -3.84
C GLN A 143 19.39 -13.99 -4.32
N ALA A 144 18.90 -12.75 -4.39
CA ALA A 144 19.67 -11.58 -4.86
C ALA A 144 20.33 -10.84 -3.69
N LEU A 145 21.19 -9.88 -4.04
CA LEU A 145 21.84 -9.00 -3.07
C LEU A 145 20.81 -8.13 -2.33
N CYS A 146 21.06 -7.93 -1.03
CA CYS A 146 20.33 -6.98 -0.20
C CYS A 146 20.95 -5.58 -0.35
N ASP A 147 20.81 -5.01 -1.54
CA ASP A 147 21.42 -3.73 -1.94
C ASP A 147 20.62 -2.51 -1.50
N GLY A 148 19.44 -2.72 -0.90
CA GLY A 148 18.55 -1.64 -0.49
C GLY A 148 17.83 -0.96 -1.66
N SER A 149 17.84 -1.55 -2.86
CA SER A 149 17.08 -1.11 -4.02
C SER A 149 15.95 -2.08 -4.30
N PHE A 150 14.70 -1.62 -4.23
CA PHE A 150 13.54 -2.48 -4.46
C PHE A 150 13.33 -2.63 -5.96
N GLY A 151 14.08 -3.56 -6.58
CA GLY A 151 14.01 -3.89 -7.99
C GLY A 151 13.05 -5.05 -8.31
N GLN A 152 13.02 -5.44 -9.58
CA GLN A 152 12.16 -6.51 -10.10
C GLN A 152 12.33 -7.85 -9.35
N MET A 153 13.56 -8.22 -8.97
CA MET A 153 13.80 -9.46 -8.23
C MET A 153 13.22 -9.42 -6.82
N THR A 154 13.29 -8.25 -6.14
CA THR A 154 12.70 -8.07 -4.80
C THR A 154 11.18 -8.12 -4.87
N GLU A 155 10.60 -7.47 -5.88
CA GLU A 155 9.16 -7.52 -6.12
C GLU A 155 8.68 -8.94 -6.40
N GLN A 156 9.36 -9.69 -7.26
CA GLN A 156 8.98 -11.07 -7.58
C GLN A 156 9.07 -11.98 -6.34
N ALA A 157 10.13 -11.84 -5.54
CA ALA A 157 10.28 -12.55 -4.27
C ALA A 157 9.12 -12.22 -3.32
N LEU A 158 8.74 -10.94 -3.25
CA LEU A 158 7.63 -10.51 -2.41
C LEU A 158 6.28 -11.03 -2.91
N LEU A 159 6.02 -11.01 -4.22
CA LEU A 159 4.81 -11.56 -4.81
C LEU A 159 4.66 -13.05 -4.49
N ASN A 160 5.75 -13.80 -4.58
CA ASN A 160 5.78 -15.21 -4.24
C ASN A 160 5.48 -15.42 -2.74
N PHE A 161 6.08 -14.60 -1.86
CA PHE A 161 5.81 -14.63 -0.42
C PHE A 161 4.34 -14.31 -0.11
N GLN A 162 3.81 -13.22 -0.68
CA GLN A 162 2.42 -12.80 -0.49
C GLN A 162 1.46 -13.92 -0.91
N THR A 163 1.68 -14.49 -2.10
CA THR A 163 0.88 -15.61 -2.63
C THR A 163 0.94 -16.83 -1.71
N ALA A 164 2.14 -17.23 -1.28
CA ALA A 164 2.33 -18.37 -0.38
C ALA A 164 1.68 -18.17 1.00
N ARG A 165 1.48 -16.92 1.43
CA ARG A 165 0.82 -16.55 2.68
C ARG A 165 -0.67 -16.24 2.52
N GLY A 166 -1.24 -16.38 1.33
CA GLY A 166 -2.64 -16.06 1.06
C GLY A 166 -2.96 -14.57 1.19
N LEU A 167 -1.95 -13.71 1.07
CA LEU A 167 -2.08 -12.25 1.03
C LEU A 167 -2.33 -11.80 -0.41
N ALA A 168 -2.87 -10.59 -0.57
CA ALA A 168 -2.91 -9.96 -1.88
C ALA A 168 -1.49 -9.80 -2.43
N ALA A 169 -1.24 -10.35 -3.62
CA ALA A 169 0.04 -10.28 -4.31
C ALA A 169 0.22 -8.90 -4.97
N THR A 170 0.36 -7.86 -4.14
CA THR A 170 0.48 -6.47 -4.58
C THR A 170 1.89 -6.07 -5.01
N GLY A 171 2.90 -6.88 -4.68
CA GLY A 171 4.31 -6.55 -4.93
C GLY A 171 4.83 -5.41 -4.07
N SER A 172 4.05 -4.97 -3.07
CA SER A 172 4.41 -3.90 -2.14
C SER A 172 4.32 -4.36 -0.68
N VAL A 173 5.25 -3.92 0.15
CA VAL A 173 5.24 -4.12 1.61
C VAL A 173 4.43 -3.01 2.24
N ASP A 174 3.31 -3.35 2.84
CA ASP A 174 2.54 -2.50 3.75
C ASP A 174 2.64 -3.04 5.20
N ALA A 175 1.87 -2.48 6.13
CA ALA A 175 1.89 -2.92 7.53
C ALA A 175 1.47 -4.39 7.71
N THR A 176 0.51 -4.86 6.90
CA THR A 176 0.03 -6.24 6.93
C THR A 176 1.13 -7.21 6.48
N VAL A 177 1.78 -6.89 5.36
CA VAL A 177 2.88 -7.68 4.81
C VAL A 177 4.10 -7.65 5.74
N LEU A 178 4.43 -6.50 6.34
CA LEU A 178 5.52 -6.38 7.30
C LEU A 178 5.31 -7.29 8.52
N LYS A 179 4.10 -7.32 9.09
CA LYS A 179 3.74 -8.22 10.19
C LYS A 179 3.79 -9.69 9.78
N ALA A 180 3.38 -9.99 8.55
CA ALA A 180 3.45 -11.35 8.02
C ALA A 180 4.90 -11.82 7.85
N LEU A 181 5.81 -10.95 7.38
CA LEU A 181 7.25 -11.23 7.29
C LEU A 181 7.84 -11.53 8.68
N ASP A 182 7.51 -10.69 9.67
CA ASP A 182 7.94 -10.86 11.07
C ASP A 182 7.48 -12.22 11.65
N THR A 183 6.19 -12.54 11.47
CA THR A 183 5.63 -13.82 11.94
C THR A 183 6.25 -15.01 11.22
N ALA A 184 6.49 -14.88 9.91
CA ALA A 184 7.07 -15.94 9.09
C ALA A 184 8.49 -16.28 9.52
N VAL A 185 9.31 -15.27 9.79
CA VAL A 185 10.70 -15.46 10.15
C VAL A 185 10.85 -15.96 11.59
N MET A 186 10.01 -15.47 12.51
CA MET A 186 9.88 -16.07 13.85
C MET A 186 9.56 -17.57 13.79
N ALA A 187 8.62 -17.97 12.93
CA ALA A 187 8.25 -19.36 12.78
C ALA A 187 9.35 -20.23 12.17
N LEU A 188 10.33 -19.63 11.46
CA LEU A 188 11.51 -20.32 10.95
C LEU A 188 12.55 -20.51 12.08
N ASP A 189 12.79 -19.47 12.87
CA ASP A 189 13.74 -19.52 13.98
C ASP A 189 13.31 -20.53 15.05
N LEU A 190 12.00 -20.61 15.34
CA LEU A 190 11.46 -21.61 16.27
C LEU A 190 11.54 -23.05 15.77
N ARG A 191 11.65 -23.27 14.45
CA ARG A 191 11.77 -24.62 13.84
C ARG A 191 13.21 -25.10 13.75
N SER A 192 14.18 -24.26 14.07
CA SER A 192 15.60 -24.60 14.07
C SER A 192 16.02 -24.86 15.52
N PRO A 193 15.83 -26.08 16.09
CA PRO A 193 16.43 -26.38 17.37
C PRO A 193 17.96 -26.28 17.25
N ALA A 194 18.57 -25.67 18.26
CA ALA A 194 20.01 -25.49 18.42
C ALA A 194 20.78 -26.82 18.42
#